data_AF-A0A956I6Z2-F1
#
_entry.id   AF-A0A956I6Z2-F1
#
_cell.length_a   1.000
_cell.length_b   1.000
_cell.length_c   1.000
_cell.angle_alpha   90.00
_cell.angle_beta   90.00
_cell.angle_gamma   90.00
#
_symmetry.space_group_name_H-M   'P 1'
#
loop_
_entity.id
_entity.type
_entity.pdbx_description
1 polymer ?
#
loop_
_entity_poly.entity_id
_entity_poly.type
_entity_poly.pdbx_seq_one_letter_code
_entity_poly.pdbx_strand_id
1 'polypeptide(L)'
;MLDRARGALLGTLVGDALGRPFEGAEVGGTALHDEAVARRMETPRAWGHSDDGEMMLAVAASLREVGTVDEAHLLATLAAMHEPARGYGKGARAAFAAHAAGQPWTEAGRVLWPEGSKGNGAAVRVAPIA
;
A
#
# COMPACT_ATOMS: atom_id res chain seq x y z
N MET A 1 -8.51 22.93 -3.74
CA MET A 1 -7.63 21.88 -4.31
C MET A 1 -6.90 21.12 -3.21
N LEU A 2 -6.23 21.80 -2.27
CA LEU A 2 -5.53 21.17 -1.16
C LEU A 2 -6.39 20.22 -0.30
N ASP A 3 -7.64 20.59 -0.01
CA ASP A 3 -8.53 19.73 0.79
C ASP A 3 -8.88 18.41 0.09
N ARG A 4 -8.97 18.40 -1.24
CA ARG A 4 -9.21 17.16 -2.00
C ARG A 4 -8.00 16.24 -1.95
N ALA A 5 -6.80 16.79 -2.10
CA ALA A 5 -5.56 16.02 -1.99
C ALA A 5 -5.39 15.44 -0.58
N ARG A 6 -5.60 16.27 0.46
CA ARG A 6 -5.59 15.80 1.86
C ARG A 6 -6.65 14.73 2.11
N GLY A 7 -7.87 14.95 1.63
CA GLY A 7 -8.98 14.01 1.75
C GLY A 7 -8.69 12.67 1.06
N ALA A 8 -8.06 12.68 -0.11
CA ALA A 8 -7.65 11.45 -0.80
C ALA A 8 -6.62 10.66 0.00
N LEU A 9 -5.53 11.30 0.45
CA LEU A 9 -4.48 10.63 1.21
C LEU A 9 -4.97 10.12 2.58
N LEU A 10 -5.75 10.95 3.29
CA LEU A 10 -6.35 10.56 4.58
C LEU A 10 -7.39 9.44 4.37
N GLY A 11 -8.21 9.54 3.33
CA GLY A 11 -9.19 8.53 2.98
C GLY A 11 -8.56 7.17 2.69
N THR A 12 -7.45 7.15 1.94
CA THR A 12 -6.68 5.92 1.70
C THR A 12 -6.14 5.33 3.00
N LEU A 13 -5.48 6.13 3.85
CA LEU A 13 -4.94 5.64 5.13
C LEU A 13 -6.03 5.15 6.09
N VAL A 14 -7.13 5.88 6.20
CA VAL A 14 -8.27 5.50 7.05
C VAL A 14 -8.93 4.23 6.52
N GLY A 15 -9.17 4.15 5.20
CA GLY A 15 -9.77 2.98 4.57
C GLY A 15 -8.92 1.72 4.78
N ASP A 16 -7.61 1.82 4.56
CA ASP A 16 -6.66 0.75 4.84
C ASP A 16 -6.70 0.33 6.33
N ALA A 17 -6.45 1.25 7.25
CA ALA A 17 -6.35 0.93 8.68
C ALA A 17 -7.68 0.43 9.29
N LEU A 18 -8.82 0.86 8.72
CA LEU A 18 -10.15 0.39 9.07
C LEU A 18 -10.43 -1.01 8.50
N GLY A 19 -10.08 -1.24 7.24
CA GLY A 19 -10.36 -2.46 6.47
C GLY A 19 -9.43 -3.64 6.79
N ARG A 20 -8.17 -3.38 7.14
CA ARG A 20 -7.12 -4.39 7.38
C ARG A 20 -7.56 -5.61 8.24
N PRO A 21 -8.30 -5.48 9.36
CA PRO A 21 -8.72 -6.64 10.15
C PRO A 21 -9.72 -7.56 9.46
N PHE A 22 -10.36 -7.09 8.39
CA PHE A 22 -11.37 -7.81 7.62
C PHE A 22 -10.80 -8.44 6.35
N GLU A 23 -9.50 -8.27 6.08
CA GLU A 23 -8.84 -8.86 4.93
C GLU A 23 -8.97 -10.39 4.93
N GLY A 24 -9.47 -10.95 3.83
CA GLY A 24 -9.66 -12.40 3.68
C GLY A 24 -10.79 -13.01 4.53
N ALA A 25 -11.55 -12.21 5.27
CA ALA A 25 -12.68 -12.72 6.04
C ALA A 25 -13.80 -13.22 5.10
N GLU A 26 -14.38 -14.38 5.43
CA GLU A 26 -15.63 -14.82 4.80
C GLU A 26 -16.74 -13.84 5.18
N VAL A 27 -17.35 -13.22 4.17
CA VAL A 27 -18.40 -12.21 4.40
C VAL A 27 -19.66 -12.96 4.86
N GLY A 28 -19.90 -13.01 6.18
CA GLY A 28 -21.11 -13.58 6.79
C GLY A 28 -22.39 -12.77 6.52
N GLY A 29 -22.48 -12.12 5.36
CA GLY A 29 -23.49 -11.11 5.03
C GLY A 29 -23.04 -9.68 5.36
N THR A 30 -23.56 -8.70 4.62
CA THR A 30 -23.19 -7.28 4.73
C THR A 30 -23.50 -6.70 6.13
N ALA A 31 -24.59 -7.14 6.77
CA ALA A 31 -25.01 -6.61 8.07
C ALA A 31 -23.99 -6.86 9.20
N LEU A 32 -23.39 -8.06 9.25
CA LEU A 32 -22.36 -8.38 10.25
C LEU A 32 -21.06 -7.61 9.99
N HIS A 33 -20.75 -7.32 8.74
CA HIS A 33 -19.62 -6.48 8.36
C HIS A 33 -19.84 -5.03 8.81
N ASP A 34 -21.02 -4.48 8.53
CA ASP A 34 -21.38 -3.11 8.91
C ASP A 34 -21.34 -2.91 10.43
N GLU A 35 -21.87 -3.86 11.21
CA GLU A 35 -21.81 -3.82 12.67
C GLU A 35 -20.36 -3.89 13.19
N ALA A 36 -19.52 -4.74 12.59
CA ALA A 36 -18.13 -4.86 12.97
C ALA A 36 -17.32 -3.60 12.65
N VAL A 37 -17.61 -2.93 11.53
CA VAL A 37 -17.03 -1.64 11.16
C VAL A 37 -17.51 -0.55 12.13
N ALA A 38 -18.81 -0.47 12.42
CA ALA A 38 -19.37 0.50 13.36
C ALA A 38 -18.75 0.39 14.76
N ARG A 39 -18.69 -0.82 15.31
CA ARG A 39 -18.05 -1.08 16.61
C ARG A 39 -16.58 -0.64 16.65
N ARG A 40 -15.87 -0.82 15.54
CA ARG A 40 -14.47 -0.39 15.43
C ARG A 40 -14.35 1.12 15.46
N MET A 41 -15.24 1.84 14.77
CA MET A 41 -15.27 3.31 14.76
C MET A 41 -15.55 3.89 16.15
N GLU A 42 -16.35 3.20 16.97
CA GLU A 42 -16.72 3.64 18.32
C GLU A 42 -15.64 3.37 19.39
N THR A 43 -14.63 2.54 19.07
CA THR A 43 -13.59 2.13 20.04
C THR A 43 -12.27 2.88 19.78
N PRO A 44 -11.91 3.91 20.57
CA PRO A 44 -10.68 4.67 20.36
C PRO A 44 -9.47 3.77 20.57
N ARG A 45 -8.73 3.51 19.48
CA ARG A 45 -7.46 2.79 19.52
C ARG A 45 -6.58 3.29 18.38
N ALA A 46 -5.27 3.20 18.54
CA ALA A 46 -4.36 3.46 17.44
C ALA A 46 -4.57 2.39 16.35
N TRP A 47 -5.08 2.77 15.19
CA TRP A 47 -5.12 1.89 14.02
C TRP A 47 -3.79 1.99 13.26
N GLY A 48 -3.22 0.84 12.93
CA GLY A 48 -2.06 0.75 12.06
C GLY A 48 -2.48 0.48 10.61
N HIS A 49 -1.86 1.16 9.66
CA HIS A 49 -1.96 0.87 8.23
C HIS A 49 -1.28 -0.46 7.86
N SER A 50 -1.68 -1.07 6.75
CA SER A 50 -1.02 -2.22 6.11
C SER A 50 0.07 -1.77 5.14
N ASP A 51 0.50 -2.66 4.24
CA ASP A 51 1.39 -2.32 3.14
C ASP A 51 0.76 -1.30 2.18
N ASP A 52 -0.57 -1.25 2.04
CA ASP A 52 -1.27 -0.27 1.22
C ASP A 52 -0.93 1.16 1.64
N GLY A 53 -1.14 1.48 2.92
CA GLY A 53 -0.83 2.79 3.48
C GLY A 53 0.67 3.08 3.53
N GLU A 54 1.51 2.10 3.83
CA GLU A 54 2.98 2.30 3.85
C GLU A 54 3.52 2.60 2.45
N MET A 55 3.06 1.85 1.44
CA MET A 55 3.42 2.10 0.04
C MET A 55 2.90 3.44 -0.46
N MET A 56 1.67 3.83 -0.11
CA MET A 56 1.13 5.15 -0.46
C MET A 56 1.97 6.28 0.18
N LEU A 57 2.35 6.13 1.45
CA LEU A 57 3.22 7.09 2.13
C LEU A 57 4.61 7.17 1.48
N ALA A 58 5.17 6.04 1.05
CA ALA A 58 6.44 6.00 0.32
C ALA A 58 6.36 6.73 -1.04
N VAL A 59 5.26 6.54 -1.79
CA VAL A 59 5.02 7.28 -3.04
C VAL A 59 4.96 8.78 -2.76
N ALA A 60 4.18 9.20 -1.76
CA ALA A 60 4.07 10.61 -1.38
C ALA A 60 5.42 11.20 -0.92
N ALA A 61 6.22 10.45 -0.17
CA ALA A 61 7.55 10.86 0.27
C ALA A 61 8.51 11.05 -0.92
N SER A 62 8.52 10.10 -1.86
CA SER A 62 9.34 10.20 -3.07
C SER A 62 8.94 11.40 -3.94
N LEU A 63 7.64 11.63 -4.14
CA LEU A 63 7.15 12.77 -4.91
C LEU A 63 7.48 14.12 -4.24
N ARG A 64 7.41 14.17 -2.91
CA ARG A 64 7.78 15.37 -2.16
C ARG A 64 9.26 15.72 -2.33
N GLU A 65 10.12 14.71 -2.40
CA GLU A 65 11.57 14.89 -2.53
C GLU A 65 11.98 15.24 -3.97
N VAL A 66 11.47 14.49 -4.95
CA VAL A 66 11.93 14.57 -6.35
C VAL A 66 11.05 15.49 -7.21
N GLY A 67 9.81 15.74 -6.80
CA GLY A 67 8.84 16.56 -7.55
C GLY A 67 8.22 15.87 -8.78
N THR A 68 8.66 14.66 -9.12
CA THR A 68 8.14 13.83 -10.20
C THR A 68 8.27 12.34 -9.86
N VAL A 69 7.67 11.48 -10.68
CA VAL A 69 7.87 10.03 -10.58
C VAL A 69 9.24 9.68 -11.17
N ASP A 70 10.22 9.49 -10.30
CA ASP A 70 11.50 8.84 -10.62
C ASP A 70 11.46 7.40 -10.13
N GLU A 71 11.56 6.43 -11.04
CA GLU A 71 11.39 5.01 -10.75
C GLU A 71 12.44 4.48 -9.77
N ALA A 72 13.69 4.96 -9.90
CA ALA A 72 14.79 4.50 -9.07
C ALA A 72 14.67 5.03 -7.63
N HIS A 73 14.37 6.32 -7.48
CA HIS A 73 14.13 6.95 -6.19
C HIS A 73 12.87 6.39 -5.52
N LEU A 74 11.79 6.16 -6.29
CA LEU A 74 10.57 5.57 -5.78
C LEU A 74 10.81 4.16 -5.26
N LEU A 75 11.52 3.32 -6.03
CA LEU A 75 11.87 1.96 -5.59
C LEU A 75 12.76 1.97 -4.35
N ALA A 76 13.76 2.85 -4.30
CA ALA A 76 14.61 3.01 -3.14
C ALA A 76 13.82 3.44 -1.90
N THR A 77 12.87 4.39 -2.05
CA THR A 77 12.00 4.86 -0.97
C THR A 77 11.07 3.74 -0.47
N LEU A 78 10.44 3.01 -1.39
CA LEU A 78 9.60 1.86 -1.07
C LEU A 78 10.39 0.77 -0.32
N ALA A 79 11.59 0.45 -0.78
CA ALA A 79 12.45 -0.54 -0.14
C ALA A 79 12.97 -0.08 1.23
N ALA A 80 13.29 1.21 1.38
CA ALA A 80 13.75 1.78 2.65
C ALA A 80 12.65 1.86 3.72
N MET A 81 11.40 2.08 3.31
CA MET A 81 10.25 2.14 4.21
C MET A 81 9.61 0.79 4.51
N HIS A 82 9.94 -0.26 3.75
CA HIS A 82 9.33 -1.59 3.86
C HIS A 82 9.47 -2.17 5.26
N GLU A 83 8.36 -2.26 5.99
CA GLU A 83 8.21 -2.99 7.23
C GLU A 83 7.62 -4.39 6.95
N PRO A 84 8.41 -5.48 7.07
CA PRO A 84 7.99 -6.81 6.69
C PRO A 84 6.69 -7.29 7.36
N ALA A 85 6.37 -6.79 8.56
CA ALA A 85 5.18 -7.18 9.29
C ALA A 85 3.86 -6.58 8.75
N ARG A 86 3.90 -5.77 7.67
CA ARG A 86 2.72 -5.05 7.18
C ARG A 86 1.84 -5.75 6.15
N GLY A 87 2.24 -6.93 5.65
CA GLY A 87 1.39 -7.72 4.74
C GLY A 87 1.82 -7.72 3.27
N TYR A 88 2.99 -7.15 2.95
CA TYR A 88 3.48 -7.03 1.57
C TYR A 88 3.34 -8.29 0.71
N GLY A 89 2.67 -8.12 -0.43
CA GLY A 89 2.56 -9.14 -1.47
C GLY A 89 3.91 -9.63 -1.98
N LYS A 90 3.94 -10.88 -2.48
CA LYS A 90 5.17 -11.54 -2.97
C LYS A 90 5.91 -10.73 -4.05
N GLY A 91 5.16 -10.07 -4.94
CA GLY A 91 5.75 -9.26 -6.02
C GLY A 91 6.53 -8.06 -5.51
N ALA A 92 5.99 -7.32 -4.53
CA ALA A 92 6.68 -6.18 -3.93
C ALA A 92 7.97 -6.64 -3.22
N ARG A 93 7.89 -7.70 -2.42
CA ARG A 93 9.05 -8.28 -1.73
C ARG A 93 10.14 -8.75 -2.70
N ALA A 94 9.76 -9.37 -3.82
CA ALA A 94 10.71 -9.77 -4.86
C ALA A 94 11.39 -8.56 -5.52
N ALA A 95 10.65 -7.49 -5.81
CA ALA A 95 11.21 -6.26 -6.36
C ALA A 95 12.22 -5.60 -5.40
N PHE A 96 11.91 -5.57 -4.09
CA PHE A 96 12.82 -5.03 -3.08
C PHE A 96 14.08 -5.88 -2.91
N ALA A 97 13.94 -7.22 -2.95
CA ALA A 97 15.09 -8.12 -2.90
C ALA A 97 15.99 -7.95 -4.13
N ALA A 98 15.40 -7.85 -5.33
CA ALA A 98 16.16 -7.57 -6.56
C ALA A 98 16.89 -6.23 -6.47
N HIS A 99 16.21 -5.18 -6.00
CA HIS A 99 16.82 -3.87 -5.77
C HIS A 99 18.03 -3.95 -4.82
N ALA A 100 17.88 -4.61 -3.67
CA ALA A 100 18.94 -4.78 -2.68
C ALA A 100 20.15 -5.58 -3.24
N ALA A 101 19.90 -6.49 -4.19
CA ALA A 101 20.93 -7.26 -4.87
C ALA A 101 21.56 -6.54 -6.08
N GLY A 102 21.14 -5.31 -6.40
CA GLY A 102 21.59 -4.59 -7.60
C GLY A 102 21.09 -5.22 -8.91
N GLN A 103 20.04 -6.04 -8.84
CA GLN A 103 19.43 -6.71 -9.98
C GLN A 103 18.29 -5.88 -10.59
N PRO A 104 17.96 -6.07 -11.88
CA PRO A 104 16.84 -5.40 -12.51
C PRO A 104 15.49 -5.76 -11.84
N TRP A 105 14.90 -4.79 -11.14
CA TRP A 105 13.61 -4.97 -10.46
C TRP A 105 12.44 -5.19 -11.43
N THR A 106 12.56 -4.73 -12.68
CA THR A 106 11.56 -4.89 -13.74
C THR A 106 11.28 -6.36 -14.05
N GLU A 107 12.27 -7.23 -13.83
CA GLU A 107 12.17 -8.67 -14.06
C GLU A 107 11.69 -9.43 -12.82
N ALA A 108 11.75 -8.82 -11.62
CA ALA A 108 11.45 -9.50 -10.37
C ALA A 108 10.02 -10.06 -10.32
N GLY A 109 9.05 -9.33 -10.89
CA GLY A 109 7.68 -9.81 -11.03
C GLY A 109 7.55 -10.97 -12.02
N ARG A 110 8.35 -10.97 -13.09
CA ARG A 110 8.32 -12.00 -14.14
C ARG A 110 8.90 -13.34 -13.71
N VAL A 111 9.84 -13.31 -12.77
CA VAL A 111 10.35 -14.52 -12.11
C VAL A 111 9.25 -15.27 -11.36
N LEU A 112 8.31 -14.54 -10.75
CA LEU A 112 7.18 -15.14 -10.01
C LEU A 112 5.98 -15.46 -10.92
N TRP A 113 5.70 -14.58 -11.87
CA TRP A 113 4.58 -14.69 -12.82
C TRP A 113 5.07 -14.26 -14.20
N PRO A 114 5.31 -15.18 -15.16
CA PRO A 114 5.89 -14.84 -16.47
C PRO A 114 5.21 -13.69 -17.22
N GLU A 115 3.89 -13.58 -17.09
CA GLU A 115 3.06 -12.53 -17.67
C GLU A 115 3.07 -11.20 -16.88
N GLY A 116 3.69 -11.18 -15.70
CA GLY A 116 3.67 -10.10 -14.73
C GLY A 116 2.58 -10.25 -13.68
N SER A 117 2.69 -9.49 -12.58
CA SER A 117 1.66 -9.48 -11.54
C SER A 117 0.41 -8.76 -12.02
N LYS A 118 -0.76 -9.37 -11.79
CA LYS A 118 -2.08 -8.76 -11.98
C LYS A 118 -2.72 -8.30 -10.67
N GLY A 119 -1.93 -8.23 -9.60
CA GLY A 119 -2.38 -7.78 -8.28
C GLY A 119 -2.69 -6.28 -8.24
N ASN A 120 -3.40 -5.86 -7.20
CA ASN A 120 -3.81 -4.47 -6.98
C ASN A 120 -2.72 -3.60 -6.32
N GLY A 121 -1.57 -4.16 -5.93
CA GLY A 121 -0.54 -3.46 -5.14
C GLY A 121 0.04 -2.18 -5.76
N ALA A 122 -0.06 -2.01 -7.08
CA ALA A 122 0.27 -0.73 -7.73
C ALA A 122 -0.87 0.29 -7.62
N ALA A 123 -2.13 -0.15 -7.66
CA ALA A 123 -3.31 0.70 -7.63
C ALA A 123 -3.57 1.28 -6.23
N VAL A 124 -3.41 0.46 -5.18
CA VAL A 124 -3.64 0.87 -3.77
C VAL A 124 -2.78 2.06 -3.31
N ARG A 125 -1.64 2.30 -3.97
CA ARG A 125 -0.66 3.33 -3.62
C ARG A 125 -0.61 4.54 -4.56
N VAL A 126 -1.47 4.60 -5.58
CA VAL A 126 -1.36 5.58 -6.67
C VAL A 126 -1.90 6.98 -6.32
N ALA A 127 -2.66 7.11 -5.22
CA ALA A 127 -3.34 8.34 -4.83
C ALA A 127 -2.46 9.62 -4.85
N PRO A 128 -1.19 9.61 -4.41
CA PRO A 128 -0.34 10.81 -4.43
C PRO A 128 0.04 11.31 -5.83
N ILE A 129 -0.15 10.51 -6.89
CA ILE A 129 0.21 10.85 -8.27
C ILE A 129 -0.92 11.64 -8.98
N ALA A 130 -2.16 11.56 -8.49
CA ALA A 130 -3.36 12.05 -9.16
C ALA A 130 -3.70 13.53 -8.90
#